data_AF-A0A3C0APE2-F1
#
_entry.id   AF-A0A3C0APE2-F1
#
_cell.length_a   1.000
_cell.length_b   1.000
_cell.length_c   1.000
_cell.angle_alpha   90.00
_cell.angle_beta   90.00
_cell.angle_gamma   90.00
#
_symmetry.space_group_name_H-M   'P 1'
#
loop_
_entity.id
_entity.type
_entity.pdbx_description
1 polymer ?
#
loop_
_entity_poly.entity_id
_entity_poly.type
_entity_poly.pdbx_seq_one_letter_code
_entity_poly.pdbx_strand_id
1 'polypeptide(L)'
;ITTSASGGVVDSFRVIDHDYASEVPRTRVQTIETEIRKAVIGESDAKTMFLNNRRFQESAGLSGEFDLGRVEIDNQSSRRCTIIDVIAHDRTGLLYIVSRAISRMGLSVVMAKISTHLDQVVDVFYVIDENERKIEDGVRLQEVKEQLERTLHDFELEGYKRYQRV
;
A
#
# COMPACT_ATOMS: atom_id res chain seq x y z
N ILE A 1 4.28 8.28 -11.72
CA ILE A 1 4.71 9.60 -11.19
C ILE A 1 5.61 10.31 -12.20
N THR A 2 5.20 11.48 -12.68
CA THR A 2 6.02 12.39 -13.49
C THR A 2 6.15 13.72 -12.75
N THR A 3 7.37 14.08 -12.39
CA THR A 3 7.67 15.38 -11.77
C THR A 3 8.11 16.35 -12.87
N SER A 4 7.37 17.44 -13.01
CA SER A 4 7.71 18.54 -13.93
C SER A 4 8.87 19.38 -13.38
N ALA A 5 9.60 20.03 -14.28
CA ALA A 5 10.69 20.95 -13.91
C ALA A 5 10.24 22.14 -13.03
N SER A 6 8.94 22.45 -13.01
CA SER A 6 8.33 23.47 -12.13
C SER A 6 7.94 22.93 -10.75
N GLY A 7 8.32 21.70 -10.39
CA GLY A 7 8.05 21.09 -9.09
C GLY A 7 6.65 20.47 -8.94
N GLY A 8 5.83 20.48 -10.00
CA GLY A 8 4.52 19.82 -9.99
C GLY A 8 4.65 18.32 -10.23
N VAL A 9 4.00 17.50 -9.42
CA VAL A 9 3.95 16.04 -9.57
C VAL A 9 2.61 15.63 -10.15
N VAL A 10 2.62 14.89 -11.27
CA VAL A 10 1.43 14.28 -11.85
C VAL A 10 1.55 12.77 -11.72
N ASP A 11 0.54 12.14 -11.15
CA ASP A 11 0.42 10.69 -11.13
C ASP A 11 -0.99 10.26 -11.55
N SER A 12 -1.13 9.01 -12.00
CA SER A 12 -2.40 8.49 -12.49
C SER A 12 -2.69 7.14 -11.84
N PHE A 13 -3.77 7.10 -11.07
CA PHE A 13 -4.28 5.89 -10.45
C PHE A 13 -5.51 5.41 -11.20
N ARG A 14 -5.56 4.11 -11.50
CA ARG A 14 -6.76 3.44 -11.99
C ARG A 14 -7.31 2.59 -10.85
N VAL A 15 -8.54 2.86 -10.46
CA VAL A 15 -9.23 2.13 -9.39
C VAL A 15 -10.49 1.49 -9.97
N ILE A 16 -10.71 0.22 -9.64
CA ILE A 16 -11.94 -0.50 -9.93
C ILE A 16 -12.70 -0.61 -8.61
N ASP A 17 -13.87 0.04 -8.50
CA ASP A 17 -14.70 -0.01 -7.29
C ASP A 17 -15.71 -1.17 -7.43
N HIS A 18 -15.41 -2.30 -6.78
CA HIS A 18 -16.23 -3.50 -6.84
C HIS A 18 -17.55 -3.42 -6.06
N ASP A 19 -17.78 -2.35 -5.29
CA ASP A 19 -19.06 -2.14 -4.58
C ASP A 19 -20.21 -1.85 -5.54
N TYR A 20 -19.88 -1.39 -6.74
CA TYR A 20 -20.84 -1.00 -7.75
C TYR A 20 -20.68 -1.91 -8.95
N ALA A 21 -21.69 -2.75 -9.20
CA ALA A 21 -21.74 -3.60 -10.39
C ALA A 21 -21.92 -2.80 -11.71
N SER A 22 -22.28 -1.52 -11.60
CA SER A 22 -22.52 -0.58 -12.70
C SER A 22 -21.61 0.64 -12.57
N GLU A 23 -21.93 1.75 -13.25
CA GLU A 23 -21.17 3.00 -13.12
C GLU A 23 -21.07 3.46 -11.66
N VAL A 24 -19.85 3.82 -11.25
CA VAL A 24 -19.57 4.33 -9.90
C VAL A 24 -20.27 5.67 -9.70
N PRO A 25 -21.07 5.86 -8.63
CA PRO A 25 -21.79 7.12 -8.41
C PRO A 25 -20.85 8.33 -8.36
N ARG A 26 -21.26 9.45 -8.96
CA ARG A 26 -20.46 10.70 -8.92
C ARG A 26 -20.15 11.18 -7.51
N THR A 27 -21.07 10.97 -6.58
CA THR A 27 -20.89 11.31 -5.16
C THR A 27 -19.71 10.55 -4.55
N ARG A 28 -19.57 9.25 -4.87
CA ARG A 28 -18.43 8.42 -4.44
C ARG A 28 -17.11 8.98 -4.95
N VAL A 29 -17.06 9.37 -6.22
CA VAL A 29 -15.87 9.99 -6.85
C VAL A 29 -15.53 11.32 -6.17
N GLN A 30 -16.52 12.18 -5.93
CA GLN A 30 -16.34 13.49 -5.27
C GLN A 30 -15.83 13.34 -3.82
N THR A 31 -16.32 12.34 -3.08
CA THR A 31 -15.81 12.04 -1.74
C THR A 31 -14.34 11.63 -1.80
N ILE A 32 -13.97 10.73 -2.72
CA ILE A 32 -12.57 10.31 -2.89
C ILE A 32 -11.69 11.51 -3.24
N GLU A 33 -12.12 12.36 -4.18
CA GLU A 33 -11.37 13.56 -4.57
C GLU A 33 -11.16 14.50 -3.38
N THR A 34 -12.21 14.74 -2.59
CA THR A 34 -12.16 15.64 -1.42
C THR A 34 -11.18 15.12 -0.38
N GLU A 35 -11.22 13.83 -0.07
CA GLU A 35 -10.30 13.24 0.90
C GLU A 35 -8.86 13.24 0.37
N ILE A 36 -8.60 12.87 -0.88
CA ILE A 36 -7.25 12.97 -1.48
C ILE A 36 -6.73 14.41 -1.41
N ARG A 37 -7.57 15.41 -1.71
CA ARG A 37 -7.19 16.83 -1.63
C ARG A 37 -6.77 17.21 -0.21
N LYS A 38 -7.57 16.88 0.80
CA LYS A 38 -7.25 17.15 2.22
C LYS A 38 -5.94 16.49 2.63
N ALA A 39 -5.68 15.26 2.18
CA ALA A 39 -4.42 14.57 2.44
C ALA A 39 -3.22 15.30 1.84
N VAL A 40 -3.31 15.71 0.57
CA VAL A 40 -2.20 16.35 -0.15
C VAL A 40 -1.85 17.73 0.43
N ILE A 41 -2.84 18.49 0.90
CA ILE A 41 -2.61 19.82 1.51
C ILE A 41 -2.34 19.76 3.02
N GLY A 42 -2.31 18.57 3.61
CA GLY A 42 -2.01 18.36 5.03
C GLY A 42 -3.15 18.69 6.00
N GLU A 43 -4.38 18.88 5.51
CA GLU A 43 -5.58 19.09 6.34
C GLU A 43 -6.06 17.80 7.04
N SER A 44 -5.68 16.64 6.52
CA SER A 44 -5.96 15.33 7.11
C SER A 44 -4.85 14.36 6.71
N ASP A 45 -4.73 13.23 7.39
CA ASP A 45 -3.82 12.16 7.01
C ASP A 45 -4.57 10.85 6.75
N ALA A 46 -3.92 9.93 6.03
CA ALA A 46 -4.51 8.64 5.69
C ALA A 46 -4.95 7.86 6.94
N LYS A 47 -4.26 8.04 8.07
CA LYS A 47 -4.60 7.40 9.35
C LYS A 47 -5.92 7.94 9.89
N THR A 48 -6.13 9.24 9.86
CA THR A 48 -7.34 9.92 10.34
C THR A 48 -8.54 9.57 9.45
N MET A 49 -8.34 9.54 8.13
CA MET A 49 -9.36 9.07 7.18
C MET A 49 -9.74 7.62 7.42
N PHE A 50 -8.77 6.76 7.73
CA PHE A 50 -9.01 5.37 8.08
C PHE A 50 -9.87 5.23 9.33
N LEU A 51 -9.50 5.93 10.41
CA LEU A 51 -10.20 5.85 11.71
C LEU A 51 -11.66 6.33 11.61
N ASN A 52 -11.92 7.34 10.79
CA ASN A 52 -13.26 7.94 10.65
C ASN A 52 -14.20 7.15 9.72
N ASN A 53 -13.70 6.14 9.00
CA ASN A 53 -14.50 5.41 8.03
C ASN A 53 -15.03 4.09 8.62
N ARG A 54 -16.30 4.07 9.01
CA ARG A 54 -16.99 2.92 9.62
C ARG A 54 -16.85 1.62 8.83
N ARG A 55 -16.75 1.68 7.50
CA ARG A 55 -16.58 0.51 6.63
C ARG A 55 -15.32 -0.29 7.00
N PHE A 56 -14.27 0.40 7.44
CA PHE A 56 -13.00 -0.18 7.82
C PHE A 56 -13.00 -0.79 9.23
N GLN A 57 -14.04 -0.52 10.02
CA GLN A 57 -14.24 -1.09 11.35
C GLN A 57 -14.97 -2.44 11.32
N GLU A 58 -15.72 -2.76 10.25
CA GLU A 58 -16.60 -3.93 10.18
C GLU A 58 -15.91 -5.22 9.67
N SER A 59 -14.71 -5.16 9.10
CA SER A 59 -14.00 -6.33 8.52
C SER A 59 -13.35 -7.28 9.55
N ALA A 60 -13.79 -7.25 10.82
CA ALA A 60 -13.18 -8.02 11.89
C ALA A 60 -13.68 -9.48 11.94
N GLY A 61 -12.81 -10.41 11.55
CA GLY A 61 -12.82 -11.78 12.04
C GLY A 61 -12.74 -12.86 10.97
N LEU A 62 -11.53 -13.23 10.56
CA LEU A 62 -11.27 -14.59 10.09
C LEU A 62 -10.44 -15.28 11.17
N SER A 63 -11.06 -16.25 11.82
CA SER A 63 -10.44 -17.22 12.72
C SER A 63 -9.84 -18.35 11.87
N GLY A 64 -8.52 -18.37 11.76
CA GLY A 64 -7.74 -19.37 11.04
C GLY A 64 -6.27 -19.27 11.44
N GLU A 65 -5.44 -20.23 11.00
CA GLU A 65 -3.98 -20.14 11.10
C GLU A 65 -3.51 -18.77 10.61
N PHE A 66 -2.66 -18.10 11.39
CA PHE A 66 -2.11 -16.80 11.01
C PHE A 66 -1.19 -17.00 9.81
N ASP A 67 -1.67 -16.74 8.59
CA ASP A 67 -0.77 -16.41 7.49
C ASP A 67 -0.23 -15.01 7.76
N LEU A 68 1.00 -14.95 8.27
CA LEU A 68 1.65 -13.71 8.69
C LEU A 68 2.11 -12.86 7.49
N GLY A 69 1.76 -13.30 6.29
CA GLY A 69 2.16 -12.71 5.02
C GLY A 69 3.59 -13.11 4.65
N ARG A 70 3.87 -13.00 3.35
CA ARG A 70 5.21 -13.24 2.79
C ARG A 70 5.59 -12.13 1.82
N VAL A 71 6.89 -11.90 1.72
CA VAL A 71 7.48 -10.94 0.78
C VAL A 71 8.46 -11.65 -0.13
N GLU A 72 8.29 -11.46 -1.43
CA GLU A 72 9.25 -11.91 -2.43
C GLU A 72 9.86 -10.71 -3.14
N ILE A 73 11.14 -10.82 -3.48
CA ILE A 73 11.87 -9.79 -4.19
C ILE A 73 12.35 -10.37 -5.50
N ASP A 74 11.94 -9.74 -6.60
CA ASP A 74 12.42 -10.02 -7.94
C ASP A 74 13.21 -8.82 -8.47
N ASN A 75 14.52 -9.03 -8.65
CA ASN A 75 15.43 -8.02 -9.19
C ASN A 75 15.96 -8.36 -10.59
N GLN A 76 15.35 -9.35 -11.25
CA GLN A 76 15.74 -9.89 -12.57
C GLN A 76 14.72 -9.53 -13.66
N SER A 77 13.42 -9.56 -13.36
CA SER A 77 12.38 -9.35 -14.39
C SER A 77 12.28 -7.89 -14.87
N SER A 78 12.81 -6.93 -14.12
CA SER A 78 12.90 -5.54 -14.54
C SER A 78 14.34 -5.05 -14.60
N ARG A 79 14.69 -4.38 -15.71
CA ARG A 79 15.99 -3.70 -15.85
C ARG A 79 16.09 -2.42 -15.03
N ARG A 80 14.97 -1.82 -14.62
CA ARG A 80 14.92 -0.47 -14.06
C ARG A 80 14.43 -0.39 -12.62
N CYS A 81 13.72 -1.40 -12.13
CA CYS A 81 13.12 -1.39 -10.80
C CYS A 81 13.42 -2.71 -10.09
N THR A 82 13.45 -2.66 -8.77
CA THR A 82 13.29 -3.85 -7.94
C THR A 82 11.80 -4.10 -7.78
N ILE A 83 11.36 -5.35 -7.95
CA ILE A 83 9.96 -5.75 -7.80
C ILE A 83 9.80 -6.38 -6.42
N ILE A 84 8.80 -5.94 -5.68
CA ILE A 84 8.43 -6.46 -4.37
C ILE A 84 7.01 -7.02 -4.47
N ASP A 85 6.89 -8.33 -4.28
CA ASP A 85 5.61 -9.02 -4.20
C ASP A 85 5.24 -9.22 -2.73
N VAL A 86 4.05 -8.78 -2.35
CA VAL A 86 3.48 -8.92 -1.02
C VAL A 86 2.23 -9.77 -1.09
N ILE A 87 2.26 -10.90 -0.40
CA ILE A 87 1.10 -11.79 -0.26
C ILE A 87 0.71 -11.79 1.21
N ALA A 88 -0.53 -11.44 1.52
CA ALA A 88 -1.04 -11.41 2.89
C ALA A 88 -2.57 -11.48 2.89
N HIS A 89 -3.19 -11.65 4.06
CA HIS A 89 -4.64 -11.51 4.18
C HIS A 89 -5.12 -10.09 3.87
N ASP A 90 -6.23 -9.95 3.16
CA ASP A 90 -6.83 -8.64 2.90
C ASP A 90 -7.45 -8.07 4.18
N ARG A 91 -6.64 -7.26 4.85
CA ARG A 91 -6.99 -6.56 6.08
C ARG A 91 -6.96 -5.08 5.81
N THR A 92 -7.95 -4.39 6.35
CA THR A 92 -8.02 -2.97 6.15
C THR A 92 -6.79 -2.25 6.71
N GLY A 93 -6.16 -1.42 5.88
CA GLY A 93 -4.99 -0.63 6.25
C GLY A 93 -3.66 -1.29 5.89
N LEU A 94 -3.69 -2.53 5.38
CA LEU A 94 -2.51 -3.26 4.92
C LEU A 94 -1.69 -2.45 3.89
N LEU A 95 -2.34 -1.98 2.81
CA LEU A 95 -1.68 -1.20 1.76
C LEU A 95 -0.99 0.06 2.31
N TYR A 96 -1.62 0.75 3.27
CA TYR A 96 -1.03 1.93 3.91
C TYR A 96 0.24 1.56 4.69
N ILE A 97 0.18 0.47 5.45
CA ILE A 97 1.31 0.00 6.26
C ILE A 97 2.50 -0.41 5.38
N VAL A 98 2.23 -1.18 4.32
CA VAL A 98 3.26 -1.62 3.35
C VAL A 98 3.88 -0.43 2.62
N SER A 99 3.06 0.42 2.00
CA SER A 99 3.56 1.60 1.27
C SER A 99 4.34 2.57 2.16
N ARG A 100 3.91 2.75 3.42
CA ARG A 100 4.64 3.56 4.41
C ARG A 100 5.98 2.93 4.79
N ALA A 101 6.05 1.61 4.95
CA ALA A 101 7.31 0.92 5.23
C ALA A 101 8.29 1.07 4.05
N ILE A 102 7.82 0.88 2.81
CA ILE A 102 8.60 1.13 1.60
C ILE A 102 9.16 2.56 1.60
N SER A 103 8.30 3.57 1.79
CA SER A 103 8.70 4.98 1.82
C SER A 103 9.73 5.28 2.93
N ARG A 104 9.56 4.72 4.13
CA ARG A 104 10.50 4.89 5.25
C ARG A 104 11.88 4.30 5.00
N MET A 105 11.99 3.33 4.09
CA MET A 105 13.28 2.77 3.68
C MET A 105 13.96 3.59 2.58
N GLY A 106 13.44 4.77 2.23
CA GLY A 106 13.98 5.62 1.16
C GLY A 106 13.65 5.09 -0.23
N LEU A 107 12.63 4.23 -0.37
CA LEU A 107 12.23 3.67 -1.65
C LEU A 107 11.03 4.41 -2.21
N SER A 108 11.07 4.67 -3.51
CA SER A 108 9.98 5.30 -4.27
C SER A 108 9.25 4.26 -5.11
N VAL A 109 7.92 4.24 -5.03
CA VAL A 109 7.06 3.37 -5.84
C VAL A 109 6.86 4.01 -7.21
N VAL A 110 7.36 3.35 -8.26
CA VAL A 110 7.18 3.76 -9.66
C VAL A 110 5.83 3.29 -10.21
N MET A 111 5.43 2.09 -9.81
CA MET A 111 4.17 1.45 -10.19
C MET A 111 3.76 0.48 -9.09
N ALA A 112 2.47 0.38 -8.83
CA ALA A 112 1.90 -0.65 -7.97
C ALA A 112 0.74 -1.34 -8.70
N LYS A 113 0.62 -2.65 -8.51
CA LYS A 113 -0.54 -3.45 -8.92
C LYS A 113 -1.10 -4.09 -7.66
N ILE A 114 -2.28 -3.64 -7.24
CA ILE A 114 -2.93 -4.05 -5.99
C ILE A 114 -4.12 -4.91 -6.38
N SER A 115 -4.17 -6.17 -5.91
CA SER A 115 -5.21 -7.11 -6.29
C SER A 115 -5.64 -7.99 -5.13
N THR A 116 -6.92 -7.91 -4.76
CA THR A 116 -7.54 -8.82 -3.78
C THR A 116 -8.14 -10.03 -4.50
N HIS A 117 -7.82 -11.23 -4.03
CA HIS A 117 -8.41 -12.51 -4.43
C HIS A 117 -8.96 -13.21 -3.18
N LEU A 118 -10.29 -13.35 -3.10
CA LEU A 118 -10.99 -13.88 -1.93
C LEU A 118 -10.62 -13.09 -0.66
N ASP A 119 -9.83 -13.69 0.22
CA ASP A 119 -9.38 -13.17 1.50
C ASP A 119 -7.86 -12.87 1.54
N GLN A 120 -7.19 -12.95 0.39
CA GLN A 120 -5.77 -12.62 0.25
C GLN A 120 -5.55 -11.48 -0.75
N VAL A 121 -4.54 -10.66 -0.49
CA VAL A 121 -4.00 -9.71 -1.47
C VAL A 121 -2.74 -10.27 -2.10
N VAL A 122 -2.53 -9.89 -3.36
CA VAL A 122 -1.27 -10.02 -4.06
C VAL A 122 -0.92 -8.65 -4.61
N ASP A 123 -0.09 -7.94 -3.86
CA ASP A 123 0.33 -6.58 -4.17
C ASP A 123 1.74 -6.57 -4.73
N VAL A 124 1.93 -6.00 -5.91
CA VAL A 124 3.21 -5.92 -6.60
C VAL A 124 3.66 -4.47 -6.68
N PHE A 125 4.82 -4.15 -6.10
CA PHE A 125 5.41 -2.82 -6.11
C PHE A 125 6.71 -2.81 -6.93
N TYR A 126 6.76 -1.93 -7.93
CA TYR A 126 7.99 -1.62 -8.67
C TYR A 126 8.64 -0.42 -7.99
N VAL A 127 9.80 -0.63 -7.37
CA VAL A 127 10.48 0.38 -6.57
C VAL A 127 11.86 0.74 -7.10
N ILE A 128 12.27 1.96 -6.78
CA ILE A 128 13.62 2.51 -6.99
C ILE A 128 14.11 3.18 -5.71
N ASP A 129 15.42 3.28 -5.54
CA ASP A 129 16.05 4.00 -4.44
C ASP A 129 15.98 5.53 -4.63
N GLU A 130 16.55 6.27 -3.69
CA GLU A 130 16.63 7.75 -3.70
C GLU A 130 17.44 8.31 -4.89
N ASN A 131 18.28 7.48 -5.53
CA ASN A 131 19.07 7.83 -6.70
C ASN A 131 18.36 7.44 -8.02
N GLU A 132 17.07 7.10 -7.94
CA GLU A 132 16.24 6.63 -9.05
C GLU A 132 16.75 5.33 -9.71
N ARG A 133 17.45 4.48 -8.96
CA ARG A 133 18.02 3.21 -9.45
C ARG A 133 17.32 2.02 -8.81
N LYS A 134 17.35 0.89 -9.51
CA LYS A 134 17.01 -0.39 -8.88
C LYS A 134 18.04 -0.70 -7.79
N ILE A 135 17.63 -1.43 -6.77
CA ILE A 135 18.52 -1.86 -5.69
C ILE A 135 19.38 -3.00 -6.22
N GLU A 136 20.71 -2.83 -6.30
CA GLU A 136 21.62 -3.89 -6.80
C GLU A 136 22.35 -4.63 -5.69
N ASP A 137 22.51 -4.00 -4.52
CA ASP A 137 23.16 -4.61 -3.37
C ASP A 137 22.29 -5.70 -2.75
N GLY A 138 22.82 -6.93 -2.72
CA GLY A 138 22.14 -8.10 -2.16
C GLY A 138 21.85 -7.97 -0.66
N VAL A 139 22.71 -7.28 0.10
CA VAL A 139 22.47 -7.03 1.53
C VAL A 139 21.26 -6.12 1.69
N ARG A 140 21.23 -5.00 0.95
CA ARG A 140 20.08 -4.09 0.96
C ARG A 140 18.77 -4.75 0.53
N LEU A 141 18.78 -5.62 -0.48
CA LEU A 141 17.59 -6.38 -0.88
C LEU A 141 17.06 -7.23 0.29
N GLN A 142 17.97 -7.93 0.99
CA GLN A 142 17.60 -8.75 2.14
C GLN A 142 17.04 -7.90 3.30
N GLU A 143 17.65 -6.75 3.60
CA GLU A 143 17.12 -5.80 4.60
C GLU A 143 15.70 -5.34 4.28
N VAL A 144 15.44 -4.98 3.02
CA VAL A 144 14.11 -4.54 2.56
C VAL A 144 13.09 -5.65 2.75
N LYS A 145 13.45 -6.89 2.37
CA LYS A 145 12.59 -8.06 2.56
C LYS A 145 12.25 -8.26 4.04
N GLU A 146 13.25 -8.37 4.90
CA GLU A 146 13.06 -8.62 6.32
C GLU A 146 12.26 -7.53 7.01
N GLN A 147 12.48 -6.27 6.65
CA GLN A 147 11.75 -5.15 7.24
C GLN A 147 10.27 -5.17 6.84
N LEU A 148 9.95 -5.56 5.60
CA LEU A 148 8.56 -5.70 5.15
C LEU A 148 7.89 -6.92 5.79
N GLU A 149 8.56 -8.07 5.86
CA GLU A 149 8.03 -9.26 6.55
C GLU A 149 7.73 -8.97 8.03
N ARG A 150 8.63 -8.28 8.73
CA ARG A 150 8.38 -7.82 10.11
C ARG A 150 7.18 -6.90 10.20
N THR A 151 7.06 -5.98 9.25
CA THR A 151 5.92 -5.05 9.20
C THR A 151 4.59 -5.78 9.02
N LEU A 152 4.55 -6.82 8.18
CA LEU A 152 3.37 -7.67 7.99
C LEU A 152 3.04 -8.47 9.25
N HIS A 153 4.04 -9.10 9.85
CA HIS A 153 3.92 -9.83 11.12
C HIS A 153 3.32 -8.95 12.23
N ASP A 154 3.92 -7.77 12.46
CA ASP A 154 3.46 -6.83 13.48
C ASP A 154 2.03 -6.36 13.20
N PHE A 155 1.67 -6.19 11.92
CA PHE A 155 0.34 -5.79 11.51
C PHE A 155 -0.71 -6.92 11.72
N GLU A 156 -0.38 -8.17 11.46
CA GLU A 156 -1.31 -9.28 11.71
C GLU A 156 -1.46 -9.57 13.22
N LEU A 157 -0.38 -9.44 14.00
CA LEU A 157 -0.38 -9.70 15.44
C LEU A 157 -0.97 -8.55 16.27
N GLU A 158 -0.66 -7.30 15.94
CA GLU A 158 -1.02 -6.11 16.72
C GLU A 158 -2.01 -5.17 15.99
N GLY A 159 -2.04 -5.23 14.66
CA GLY A 159 -2.49 -4.13 13.80
C GLY A 159 -4.00 -3.92 13.74
N TYR A 160 -4.83 -4.97 13.64
CA TYR A 160 -6.28 -4.72 13.56
C TYR A 160 -6.86 -4.07 14.83
N LYS A 161 -6.22 -4.29 15.99
CA LYS A 161 -6.64 -3.70 17.28
C LYS A 161 -6.10 -2.29 17.52
N ARG A 162 -4.90 -1.95 17.04
CA ARG A 162 -4.31 -0.61 17.23
C ARG A 162 -4.96 0.47 16.39
N TYR A 163 -5.52 0.11 15.23
CA TYR A 163 -6.24 1.06 14.38
C TYR A 163 -7.76 1.12 14.67
N GLN A 164 -8.26 0.45 15.71
CA GLN A 164 -9.66 0.55 16.18
C GLN A 164 -9.81 1.22 17.56
N ARG A 165 -8.70 1.52 18.26
CA ARG A 165 -8.72 2.20 19.57
C ARG A 165 -8.25 3.65 19.46
N VAL A 166 -9.18 4.56 19.19
CA VAL A 166 -9.39 5.83 19.93
C VAL A 166 -10.89 6.13 19.89
#